data_AF-A0A1E3X3E8-F1
#
_entry.id   AF-A0A1E3X3E8-F1
#
_cell.length_a   1.000
_cell.length_b   1.000
_cell.length_c   1.000
_cell.angle_alpha   90.00
_cell.angle_beta   90.00
_cell.angle_gamma   90.00
#
_symmetry.space_group_name_H-M   'P 1'
#
loop_
_entity.id
_entity.type
_entity.pdbx_description
1 polymer ?
#
loop_
_entity_poly.entity_id
_entity_poly.type
_entity_poly.pdbx_seq_one_letter_code
_entity_poly.pdbx_strand_id
1 'polypeptide(L)' 'MDMEENKSTERVNSPKKRKFLGIYFVCCNVYAQIYNNSGKYYEGRCPCCLRRLTVRIGKNGVKNRFFTAS' A
#
# COMPACT_ATOMS: atom_id res chain seq x y z
N MET A 1 39.03 -32.05 -5.03
CA MET A 1 38.22 -31.40 -6.09
C MET A 1 37.13 -32.43 -6.31
N ASP A 2 35.99 -32.33 -5.65
CA ASP A 2 35.03 -31.24 -5.85
C ASP A 2 34.34 -30.83 -4.54
N MET A 3 34.15 -29.53 -4.38
CA MET A 3 33.30 -28.92 -3.36
C MET A 3 31.88 -28.86 -3.93
N GLU A 4 30.88 -29.33 -3.19
CA GLU A 4 29.50 -28.96 -3.51
C GLU A 4 28.75 -28.51 -2.27
N GLU A 5 28.75 -27.18 -2.14
CA GLU A 5 28.00 -26.36 -1.20
C GLU A 5 26.55 -26.25 -1.68
N ASN A 6 25.57 -26.50 -0.82
CA ASN A 6 24.20 -26.04 -1.09
C ASN A 6 23.61 -25.33 0.12
N LYS A 7 23.73 -24.00 0.01
CA LYS A 7 23.31 -22.94 0.91
C LYS A 7 21.79 -22.98 1.10
N SER A 8 21.36 -23.50 2.24
CA SER A 8 20.00 -23.37 2.74
C SER A 8 19.63 -21.90 2.89
N THR A 9 18.92 -21.35 1.91
CA THR A 9 18.33 -20.01 1.98
C THR A 9 17.21 -20.00 3.02
N GLU A 10 17.55 -19.68 4.27
CA GLU A 10 16.61 -19.36 5.32
C GLU A 10 15.82 -18.10 4.92
N ARG A 11 14.49 -18.23 4.76
CA ARG A 11 13.63 -17.08 4.47
C ARG A 11 13.48 -16.26 5.75
N VAL A 12 14.31 -15.23 5.89
CA VAL A 12 14.18 -14.20 6.94
C VAL A 12 12.79 -13.58 6.83
N ASN A 13 11.91 -13.89 7.80
CA ASN A 13 10.58 -13.30 7.93
C ASN A 13 10.71 -11.86 8.41
N SER A 14 11.09 -10.98 7.48
CA SER A 14 11.13 -9.54 7.70
C SER A 14 9.70 -9.03 7.91
N PRO A 15 9.48 -8.07 8.83
CA PRO A 15 8.15 -7.55 9.12
C PRO A 15 7.49 -7.09 7.82
N LYS A 16 6.35 -7.69 7.48
CA LYS A 16 5.62 -7.40 6.23
C LYS A 16 5.34 -5.90 6.15
N LYS A 17 6.03 -5.19 5.26
CA LYS A 17 5.76 -3.77 4.97
C LYS A 17 4.27 -3.60 4.66
N ARG A 18 3.59 -2.71 5.40
CA ARG A 18 2.15 -2.45 5.21
C ARG A 18 1.92 -1.92 3.80
N LYS A 19 0.95 -2.50 3.08
CA LYS A 19 0.57 -2.03 1.75
C LYS A 19 -0.04 -0.64 1.84
N PHE A 20 0.33 0.25 0.92
CA PHE A 20 -0.16 1.62 0.84
C PHE A 20 -0.67 1.96 -0.57
N LEU A 21 -1.54 2.96 -0.64
CA LEU A 21 -1.88 3.70 -1.86
C LEU A 21 -1.49 5.16 -1.67
N GLY A 22 -0.95 5.75 -2.73
CA GLY A 22 -0.69 7.18 -2.83
C GLY A 22 -1.94 7.91 -3.32
N ILE A 23 -2.36 8.95 -2.60
CA ILE A 23 -3.54 9.74 -2.94
C ILE A 23 -3.13 11.21 -3.05
N TYR A 24 -3.41 11.79 -4.21
CA TYR A 24 -3.43 13.24 -4.37
C TYR A 24 -4.83 13.76 -4.03
N PHE A 25 -4.95 14.48 -2.92
CA PHE A 25 -6.18 15.10 -2.46
C PHE A 25 -6.34 16.48 -3.09
N VAL A 26 -7.25 16.60 -4.05
CA VAL A 26 -7.51 17.87 -4.77
C VAL A 26 -8.06 18.94 -3.82
N CYS A 27 -8.83 18.55 -2.80
CA CYS A 27 -9.43 19.48 -1.85
C CYS A 27 -8.44 20.40 -1.12
N CYS A 28 -7.18 19.97 -0.95
CA CYS A 28 -6.13 20.76 -0.31
C CYS A 28 -4.81 20.76 -1.10
N ASN A 29 -4.83 20.31 -2.36
CA ASN A 29 -3.66 20.18 -3.21
C ASN A 29 -2.48 19.45 -2.50
N VAL A 30 -2.77 18.34 -1.84
CA VAL A 30 -1.78 17.62 -0.99
C VAL A 30 -1.72 16.14 -1.33
N TYR A 31 -0.51 15.59 -1.33
CA TYR A 31 -0.28 14.18 -1.54
C TYR A 31 -0.04 13.46 -0.21
N ALA A 32 -0.74 12.35 0.03
CA ALA A 32 -0.57 11.54 1.23
C ALA A 32 -0.78 10.04 0.94
N GLN A 33 -0.26 9.20 1.84
CA GLN A 33 -0.43 7.75 1.76
C GLN A 33 -1.61 7.29 2.61
N ILE A 34 -2.39 6.36 2.08
CA ILE A 34 -3.42 5.63 2.81
C ILE A 34 -3.04 4.16 2.88
N TYR A 35 -3.38 3.50 3.97
CA TYR A 35 -2.91 2.13 4.24
C TYR A 35 -4.04 1.13 4.09
N ASN A 36 -3.64 -0.09 3.75
CA ASN A 36 -4.57 -1.19 3.68
C ASN A 36 -5.10 -1.55 5.08
N ASN A 37 -6.42 -1.65 5.20
CA ASN A 37 -7.11 -2.18 6.35
C ASN A 37 -7.55 -3.64 6.06
N SER A 38 -6.86 -4.58 6.71
CA SER A 38 -7.26 -6.00 6.79
C SER A 38 -7.48 -6.71 5.43
N GLY A 39 -6.87 -6.20 4.36
CA GLY A 39 -6.99 -6.77 3.01
C GLY A 39 -8.27 -6.42 2.26
N LYS A 40 -9.23 -5.69 2.85
CA LYS A 40 -10.55 -5.44 2.25
C LYS A 40 -10.65 -4.07 1.56
N TYR A 41 -10.03 -3.06 2.15
CA TYR A 41 -10.04 -1.69 1.63
C TYR A 41 -8.80 -0.93 2.10
N TYR A 42 -8.55 0.22 1.50
CA TYR A 42 -7.62 1.23 2.01
C TYR A 42 -8.43 2.35 2.62
N GLU A 43 -8.02 2.81 3.79
CA GLU A 43 -8.67 3.93 4.49
C GLU A 43 -7.66 5.03 4.77
N GLY A 44 -8.14 6.27 4.70
CA GLY A 44 -7.36 7.42 5.12
C GLY A 44 -8.14 8.72 5.05
N ARG A 45 -7.42 9.82 5.16
CA ARG A 45 -7.99 11.17 5.16
C ARG A 45 -7.02 12.17 4.55
N CYS A 46 -7.55 13.27 4.03
CA CYS A 46 -6.71 14.42 3.70
C CYS A 46 -6.01 14.90 4.99
N PRO A 47 -4.68 15.11 4.99
CA PRO A 47 -3.97 15.56 6.18
C PRO A 47 -4.33 17.00 6.60
N CYS A 48 -4.84 17.81 5.68
CA CYS A 48 -5.17 19.22 5.93
C CYS A 48 -6.61 19.40 6.43
N CYS A 49 -7.61 18.92 5.68
CA CYS A 49 -9.02 19.13 6.01
C CYS A 49 -9.71 17.91 6.63
N LEU A 50 -8.98 16.80 6.84
CA LEU A 50 -9.49 15.56 7.44
C LEU A 50 -10.62 14.87 6.66
N ARG A 51 -10.88 15.26 5.40
CA ARG A 51 -11.86 14.60 4.52
C ARG A 51 -11.52 13.12 4.37
N ARG A 52 -12.46 12.25 4.75
CA ARG A 52 -12.29 10.79 4.74
C ARG A 52 -12.34 10.23 3.33
N LEU A 53 -11.56 9.18 3.08
CA LEU A 53 -11.52 8.42 1.84
C LEU A 53 -11.42 6.92 2.15
N THR A 54 -12.21 6.14 1.43
CA THR A 54 -12.18 4.67 1.48
C THR A 54 -12.11 4.10 0.07
N VAL A 55 -11.09 3.29 -0.22
CA VAL A 55 -10.90 2.63 -1.51
C VAL A 55 -11.05 1.12 -1.34
N ARG A 56 -12.10 0.53 -1.92
CA ARG A 56 -12.38 -0.91 -1.80
C ARG A 56 -11.47 -1.72 -2.73
N ILE A 57 -11.11 -2.94 -2.30
CA ILE A 57 -10.40 -3.90 -3.13
C ILE A 57 -11.42 -4.87 -3.75
N GLY A 58 -11.71 -4.70 -5.05
CA GLY A 58 -12.62 -5.56 -5.80
C GLY A 58 -11.88 -6.60 -6.65
N LYS A 59 -12.60 -7.62 -7.13
CA LYS A 59 -12.07 -8.65 -8.05
C LYS A 59 -11.52 -8.05 -9.35
N ASN A 60 -12.18 -7.01 -9.86
CA ASN A 60 -11.77 -6.26 -11.04
C ASN A 60 -10.99 -4.98 -10.67
N GLY A 61 -10.24 -5.03 -9.56
CA GLY A 61 -9.41 -3.93 -9.12
C GLY A 61 -8.27 -3.66 -10.11
N VAL A 62 -7.68 -2.48 -10.00
CA VAL A 62 -6.51 -2.09 -10.80
C VAL A 62 -5.23 -2.30 -10.00
N LYS A 63 -4.11 -2.48 -10.72
CA LYS A 63 -2.76 -2.55 -10.10
C LYS A 63 -2.15 -1.16 -9.82
N ASN A 64 -2.85 -0.07 -10.16
CA ASN A 64 -2.41 1.28 -9.87
C ASN A 64 -2.23 1.50 -8.36
N ARG A 65 -1.13 2.17 -8.00
CA ARG A 65 -0.84 2.55 -6.61
C ARG A 65 -1.12 4.02 -6.31
N PHE A 66 -1.31 4.83 -7.34
CA PHE A 66 -1.49 6.28 -7.23
C PHE A 66 -2.85 6.66 -7.79
N PHE A 67 -3.60 7.44 -7.02
CA PHE A 67 -4.94 7.90 -7.36
C PHE A 67 -5.12 9.38 -6.98
N THR A 68 -6.15 9.98 -7.56
CA THR A 68 -6.58 11.34 -7.25
C THR A 68 -7.94 11.28 -6.55
N ALA A 69 -8.08 12.00 -5.43
CA ALA A 69 -9.32 12.16 -4.70
C ALA A 69 -9.79 13.61 -4.82
N SER A 70 -10.84 13.82 -5.63
CA SER A 70 -11.51 15.09 -5.86
C SER A 70 -12.81 15.20 -5.06
#